data_AF-A0A2E0I3S5-F1
#
_entry.id   AF-A0A2E0I3S5-F1
#
_cell.length_a   1.000
_cell.length_b   1.000
_cell.length_c   1.000
_cell.angle_alpha   90.00
_cell.angle_beta   90.00
_cell.angle_gamma   90.00
#
_symmetry.space_group_name_H-M   'P 1'
#
loop_
_entity.id
_entity.type
_entity.pdbx_description
1 polymer ?
#
loop_
_entity_poly.entity_id
_entity_poly.type
_entity_poly.pdbx_seq_one_letter_code
_entity_poly.pdbx_strand_id
1 'polypeptide(L)' 'MDKVFKYFGDFFTGLTALVITLLGLGVAVEILFGSGAMFGVTVIENVTNVLGSLAGSGFAGFLAILILFSLLKK' A
#
# COMPACT_ATOMS: atom_id res chain seq x y z
N MET A 1 12.13 -26.14 -14.23
CA MET A 1 11.28 -24.93 -14.29
C MET A 1 10.75 -24.54 -12.91
N ASP A 2 10.25 -25.48 -12.12
CA ASP A 2 9.64 -25.20 -10.80
C ASP A 2 10.56 -24.47 -9.81
N LYS A 3 11.86 -24.80 -9.79
CA LYS A 3 12.84 -24.09 -8.96
C LYS A 3 13.00 -22.64 -9.36
N VAL A 4 13.00 -22.34 -10.67
CA VAL A 4 13.11 -20.97 -11.18
C VAL A 4 11.86 -20.18 -10.81
N PHE A 5 10.66 -20.73 -11.06
CA PHE A 5 9.41 -20.09 -10.65
C PHE A 5 9.33 -19.84 -9.14
N LYS A 6 9.82 -20.78 -8.33
CA LYS A 6 9.92 -20.60 -6.88
C LYS A 6 10.87 -19.47 -6.48
N TYR A 7 12.08 -19.42 -7.06
CA TYR A 7 13.02 -18.33 -6.80
C TYR A 7 12.47 -16.96 -7.19
N PHE A 8 11.76 -16.87 -8.32
CA PHE A 8 11.09 -15.64 -8.73
C PHE A 8 9.96 -15.26 -7.78
N GLY A 9 9.14 -16.22 -7.35
CA GLY A 9 8.10 -16.01 -6.34
C GLY A 9 8.68 -15.45 -5.04
N ASP A 10 9.71 -16.11 -4.50
CA ASP A 10 10.38 -15.70 -3.26
C ASP A 10 11.03 -14.31 -3.39
N PHE A 11 11.61 -13.98 -4.56
CA PHE A 11 12.16 -12.66 -4.85
C PHE A 11 11.08 -11.57 -4.83
N PHE A 12 9.95 -11.78 -5.51
CA PHE A 12 8.85 -10.81 -5.52
C PHE A 12 8.23 -10.67 -4.13
N THR A 13 8.06 -11.76 -3.39
CA THR A 13 7.61 -11.69 -1.99
C THR A 13 8.57 -10.87 -1.13
N GLY A 14 9.88 -11.10 -1.25
CA GLY A 14 10.89 -10.32 -0.54
C GLY A 14 10.88 -8.83 -0.94
N LEU A 15 10.74 -8.54 -2.23
CA LEU A 15 10.65 -7.17 -2.74
C LEU A 15 9.36 -6.47 -2.28
N THR A 16 8.22 -7.15 -2.30
CA THR A 16 6.96 -6.62 -1.77
C THR A 16 7.06 -6.34 -0.27
N ALA A 17 7.67 -7.25 0.50
CA ALA A 17 7.91 -7.04 1.92
C ALA A 17 8.79 -5.79 2.16
N LEU A 18 9.87 -5.63 1.39
CA LEU A 18 10.71 -4.44 1.43
C LEU A 18 9.87 -3.18 1.17
N VAL A 19 9.11 -3.14 0.08
CA VAL A 19 8.30 -1.96 -0.28
C VAL A 19 7.30 -1.62 0.82
N ILE A 20 6.63 -2.62 1.41
CA ILE A 20 5.70 -2.39 2.53
C ILE A 20 6.42 -1.81 3.74
N THR A 21 7.62 -2.30 4.08
CA THR A 21 8.41 -1.74 5.19
C THR A 21 8.84 -0.30 4.94
N LEU A 22 9.20 0.04 3.69
CA LEU A 22 9.53 1.43 3.31
C LEU A 22 8.30 2.35 3.36
N LEU A 23 7.13 1.87 2.95
CA LEU A 23 5.88 2.63 3.09
C LEU A 23 5.57 2.91 4.56
N GLY A 24 5.71 1.92 5.43
CA GLY A 24 5.54 2.10 6.88
C GLY A 24 6.53 3.08 7.48
N LEU A 25 7.81 3.02 7.06
CA LEU A 25 8.82 3.99 7.45
C LEU A 25 8.48 5.41 6.95
N GLY A 26 7.97 5.53 5.72
CA GLY A 26 7.57 6.83 5.17
C GLY A 26 6.43 7.48 5.95
N VAL A 27 5.44 6.70 6.37
CA VAL A 27 4.38 7.19 7.28
C VAL A 27 4.96 7.62 8.62
N ALA A 28 5.86 6.83 9.21
CA ALA A 28 6.48 7.19 10.49
C ALA A 28 7.29 8.49 10.40
N VAL A 29 8.07 8.67 9.33
CA VAL A 29 8.84 9.90 9.06
C VAL A 29 7.90 11.10 8.90
N GLU A 30 6.81 10.96 8.16
CA GLU A 30 5.83 12.03 7.96
C GLU A 30 5.14 12.44 9.28
N ILE A 31 4.87 11.49 10.17
CA ILE A 31 4.31 11.77 11.51
C ILE A 31 5.33 12.53 12.39
N LEU A 32 6.60 12.14 12.35
CA LEU A 32 7.63 12.69 13.24
C LEU A 32 8.14 14.07 12.78
N PHE A 33 8.29 14.27 11.48
CA PHE A 33 8.93 15.45 10.91
C PHE A 33 7.97 16.36 10.13
N GLY A 34 6.70 15.94 9.98
CA GLY A 34 5.66 16.68 9.27
C GLY A 34 5.52 16.30 7.80
N SER A 35 4.48 16.87 7.18
CA SER A 35 4.13 16.61 5.77
C SER A 35 5.28 17.00 4.83
N GLY A 36 5.59 16.13 3.87
CA GLY A 36 6.64 16.36 2.88
C GLY A 36 8.07 16.11 3.37
N ALA A 37 8.25 15.59 4.58
CA ALA A 37 9.56 15.26 5.16
C ALA A 37 10.42 14.31 4.29
N MET A 38 9.80 13.52 3.41
CA MET A 38 10.49 12.72 2.40
C MET A 38 10.47 13.42 1.03
N PHE A 39 11.24 14.50 0.87
CA PHE A 39 11.42 15.18 -0.43
C PHE A 39 10.10 15.61 -1.11
N GLY A 40 9.11 16.05 -0.33
CA GLY A 40 7.79 16.43 -0.84
C GLY A 40 6.85 15.25 -1.12
N VAL A 41 7.24 14.02 -0.83
CA VAL A 41 6.35 12.84 -0.87
C VAL A 41 5.56 12.76 0.43
N THR A 42 4.24 12.74 0.29
CA THR A 42 3.26 12.63 1.39
C THR A 42 2.51 11.30 1.29
N VAL A 43 2.93 10.32 2.09
CA VAL A 43 2.33 8.98 2.06
C VAL A 43 0.93 9.02 2.66
N ILE A 44 0.74 9.78 3.74
CA ILE A 44 -0.57 9.91 4.41
C ILE A 44 -1.58 10.58 3.47
N GLU A 45 -1.18 11.65 2.79
CA GLU A 45 -2.03 12.35 1.84
C GLU A 45 -2.40 11.45 0.66
N ASN A 46 -1.42 10.73 0.08
CA ASN A 46 -1.68 9.81 -1.02
C ASN A 46 -2.69 8.71 -0.64
N VAL A 47 -2.54 8.09 0.54
CA VAL A 47 -3.49 7.10 1.05
C VAL A 47 -4.87 7.71 1.29
N THR A 48 -4.92 8.91 1.87
CA THR A 48 -6.18 9.61 2.14
C THR A 48 -6.90 9.98 0.84
N ASN A 49 -6.17 10.36 -0.21
CA ASN A 49 -6.74 10.66 -1.53
C ASN A 49 -7.35 9.43 -2.19
N VAL A 50 -6.66 8.28 -2.12
CA VAL A 50 -7.21 7.00 -2.62
C VAL A 50 -8.49 6.65 -1.86
N LEU A 51 -8.47 6.73 -0.53
CA LEU A 51 -9.67 6.49 0.29
C LEU A 51 -10.79 7.49 -0.03
N GLY A 52 -10.47 8.76 -0.25
CA GLY A 52 -11.41 9.80 -0.63
C GLY A 52 -12.08 9.53 -1.98
N SER A 53 -11.30 9.11 -2.98
CA SER A 53 -11.84 8.71 -4.29
C SER A 53 -12.78 7.52 -4.19
N LEU A 54 -12.44 6.57 -3.30
CA LEU A 54 -13.23 5.37 -3.07
C LEU A 54 -14.52 5.71 -2.32
N ALA A 55 -14.43 6.47 -1.23
CA ALA A 55 -15.60 6.94 -0.48
C ALA A 55 -16.53 7.84 -1.33
N GLY A 56 -15.97 8.66 -2.21
CA GLY A 56 -16.71 9.53 -3.13
C GLY A 56 -17.55 8.77 -4.16
N SER A 57 -17.24 7.48 -4.42
CA SER A 57 -18.06 6.61 -5.28
C SER A 57 -19.28 6.00 -4.58
N GLY A 58 -19.53 6.36 -3.31
CA GLY A 58 -20.71 5.94 -2.55
C GLY A 58 -20.75 4.43 -2.31
N PHE A 59 -21.88 3.80 -2.62
CA PHE A 59 -22.07 2.36 -2.40
C PHE A 59 -21.09 1.48 -3.20
N ALA A 60 -20.72 1.89 -4.41
CA ALA A 60 -19.77 1.15 -5.25
C ALA A 60 -18.38 1.09 -4.59
N GLY A 61 -17.96 2.18 -3.95
CA GLY A 61 -16.68 2.23 -3.26
C GLY A 61 -16.62 1.35 -2.03
N PHE A 62 -17.73 1.30 -1.27
CA PHE A 62 -17.85 0.37 -0.16
C PHE A 62 -17.74 -1.09 -0.62
N LEU A 63 -18.43 -1.47 -1.71
CA LEU A 63 -18.30 -2.81 -2.29
C LEU A 63 -16.86 -3.11 -2.73
N ALA A 64 -16.19 -2.16 -3.37
CA ALA A 64 -14.80 -2.32 -3.80
C ALA A 64 -13.85 -2.52 -2.60
N ILE A 65 -14.03 -1.81 -1.48
CA ILE A 65 -13.26 -2.05 -0.24
C ILE A 65 -13.48 -3.47 0.28
N LEU A 66 -14.75 -3.93 0.33
CA LEU A 66 -15.07 -5.27 0.81
C LEU A 66 -14.45 -6.37 -0.05
N ILE A 67 -14.45 -6.19 -1.38
CA ILE A 67 -13.82 -7.12 -2.32
C ILE A 67 -12.30 -7.14 -2.10
N LEU A 68 -11.66 -5.96 -2.02
CA LEU A 68 -10.21 -5.86 -1.77
C LEU A 68 -9.82 -6.52 -0.44
N PHE A 69 -10.60 -6.28 0.63
CA PHE A 69 -10.35 -6.89 1.93
C PHE A 69 -10.51 -8.42 1.90
N SER A 70 -11.48 -8.93 1.15
CA SER A 70 -11.67 -10.37 0.93
C SER A 70 -10.49 -11.00 0.20
N LEU A 71 -9.93 -10.30 -0.79
CA LEU A 71 -8.74 -10.76 -1.55
C LEU A 71 -7.47 -10.77 -0.69
N LEU A 72 -7.27 -9.75 0.16
CA LEU A 72 -6.11 -9.67 1.05
C LEU A 72 -6.12 -10.71 2.19
N LYS A 73 -7.30 -11.18 2.58
CA LYS A 73 -7.45 -12.26 3.59
C LYS A 73 -7.26 -13.66 3.02
N LYS A 74 -7.13 -13.79 1.70
CA LYS A 74 -7.03 -15.07 0.99
C LYS A 74 -5.57 -15.42 0.70
#